data_AF-A0AAU4EX21-F1
#
_entry.id   AF-A0AAU4EX21-F1
#
_cell.length_a   1.000
_cell.length_b   1.000
_cell.length_c   1.000
_cell.angle_alpha   90.00
_cell.angle_beta   90.00
_cell.angle_gamma   90.00
#
_symmetry.space_group_name_H-M   'P 1'
#
loop_
_entity.id
_entity.type
_entity.pdbx_description
1 polymer ?
#
loop_
_entity_poly.entity_id
_entity_poly.type
_entity_poly.pdbx_seq_one_letter_code
_entity_poly.pdbx_strand_id
1 'polypeptide(L)'
;MSRAVAWDGFFNTRDLGGLPTKSGETTGYGAFFRSADLRFVIDAGWAQAREAGVRTVVDLRNATRSGLGPNREQRRRVRRSSPHPLRPQ
;
A
#
# COMPACT_ATOMS: atom_id res chain seq x y z
N MET A 1 -3.72 -3.19 -20.56
CA MET A 1 -3.95 -2.10 -19.59
C MET A 1 -2.78 -2.01 -18.65
N SER A 2 -2.35 -0.79 -18.29
CA SER A 2 -1.23 -0.60 -17.36
C SER A 2 -1.69 -0.83 -15.92
N ARG A 3 -0.87 -1.53 -15.13
CA ARG A 3 -1.06 -1.76 -13.68
C ARG A 3 -0.20 -0.83 -12.83
N ALA A 4 0.43 0.16 -13.47
CA ALA A 4 1.24 1.16 -12.78
C ALA A 4 0.34 2.10 -11.98
N VAL A 5 0.76 2.42 -10.77
CA VAL A 5 0.06 3.32 -9.86
C VAL A 5 0.98 4.51 -9.58
N ALA A 6 0.48 5.72 -9.80
CA ALA A 6 1.24 6.96 -9.66
C ALA A 6 0.77 7.72 -8.41
N TRP A 7 1.17 7.25 -7.23
CA TRP A 7 0.98 7.99 -5.99
C TRP A 7 2.25 8.77 -5.63
N ASP A 8 2.10 9.93 -4.98
CA ASP A 8 3.22 10.83 -4.75
C ASP A 8 4.27 10.23 -3.81
N GLY A 9 5.52 10.16 -4.29
CA GLY A 9 6.65 9.59 -3.55
C GLY A 9 6.64 8.06 -3.45
N PHE A 10 5.62 7.39 -4.01
CA PHE A 10 5.61 5.95 -4.21
C PHE A 10 6.39 5.61 -5.47
N PHE A 11 7.32 4.65 -5.36
CA PHE A 11 8.16 4.23 -6.49
C PHE A 11 7.95 2.74 -6.79
N ASN A 12 8.01 2.39 -8.08
CA ASN A 12 7.81 1.02 -8.58
C ASN A 12 6.49 0.41 -8.09
N THR A 13 5.46 1.25 -7.98
CA THR A 13 4.18 0.86 -7.39
C THR A 13 3.27 0.29 -8.45
N ARG A 14 2.72 -0.89 -8.18
CA ARG A 14 1.84 -1.61 -9.10
C ARG A 14 0.69 -2.28 -8.36
N ASP A 15 -0.48 -2.25 -8.99
CA ASP A 15 -1.58 -3.13 -8.65
C ASP A 15 -1.21 -4.57 -9.05
N LEU A 16 -1.42 -5.50 -8.13
CA LEU A 16 -1.16 -6.90 -8.31
C LEU A 16 -2.35 -7.70 -8.86
N GLY A 17 -3.49 -7.06 -9.15
CA GLY A 17 -4.68 -7.68 -9.73
C GLY A 17 -4.52 -8.31 -11.11
N GLY A 18 -5.24 -9.40 -11.37
CA GLY A 18 -5.20 -10.15 -12.61
C GLY A 18 -3.97 -11.06 -12.78
N LEU A 19 -3.23 -11.35 -11.70
CA LEU A 19 -2.16 -12.36 -11.73
C LEU A 19 -2.74 -13.75 -11.44
N PRO A 20 -2.29 -14.79 -12.16
CA PRO A 20 -2.73 -16.15 -11.89
C PRO A 20 -2.27 -16.61 -10.51
N THR A 21 -3.14 -17.32 -9.80
CA THR A 21 -2.83 -18.01 -8.55
C THR A 21 -2.57 -19.50 -8.81
N LYS A 22 -1.95 -20.18 -7.84
CA LYS A 22 -1.77 -21.64 -7.91
C LYS A 22 -3.09 -22.43 -7.84
N SER A 23 -4.16 -21.82 -7.33
CA SER A 23 -5.50 -22.42 -7.28
C SER A 23 -6.26 -22.32 -8.62
N GLY A 24 -5.68 -21.69 -9.65
CA GLY A 24 -6.32 -21.47 -10.94
C GLY A 24 -7.20 -20.21 -10.99
N GLU A 25 -7.20 -19.40 -9.94
CA GLU A 25 -7.91 -18.12 -9.88
C GLU A 25 -7.00 -16.95 -10.29
N THR A 26 -7.53 -15.73 -10.22
CA THR A 26 -6.76 -14.50 -10.40
C THR A 26 -6.81 -13.63 -9.16
N THR A 27 -5.72 -12.94 -8.85
CA THR A 27 -5.72 -11.89 -7.83
C THR A 27 -6.75 -10.80 -8.15
N GLY A 28 -7.49 -10.32 -7.15
CA GLY A 28 -8.41 -9.20 -7.33
C GLY A 28 -7.69 -7.88 -7.62
N TYR A 29 -8.26 -7.05 -8.49
CA TYR A 29 -7.79 -5.67 -8.71
C TYR A 29 -8.04 -4.81 -7.48
N GLY A 30 -7.08 -3.93 -7.16
CA GLY A 30 -7.10 -3.11 -5.95
C GLY A 30 -6.94 -3.88 -4.64
N ALA A 31 -6.77 -5.21 -4.67
CA ALA A 31 -6.64 -6.02 -3.46
C ALA A 31 -5.20 -6.00 -2.90
N PHE A 32 -4.21 -6.00 -3.79
CA PHE A 32 -2.80 -6.06 -3.43
C PHE A 32 -2.01 -5.06 -4.24
N PHE A 33 -1.13 -4.32 -3.56
CA PHE A 33 -0.17 -3.44 -4.19
C PHE A 33 1.23 -3.83 -3.76
N ARG A 34 2.18 -3.71 -4.68
CA ARG A 34 3.61 -3.71 -4.34
C ARG A 34 4.18 -2.32 -4.52
N SER A 35 5.24 -2.01 -3.78
CA SER A 35 6.01 -0.79 -3.93
C SER A 35 7.47 -1.03 -3.55
N ALA A 36 8.35 -0.14 -3.98
CA ALA A 36 9.68 -0.01 -3.40
C ALA A 36 9.60 0.56 -1.97
N ASP A 37 10.77 0.87 -1.40
CA ASP A 37 10.94 1.53 -0.11
C ASP A 37 10.08 2.81 0.01
N LEU A 38 9.39 2.95 1.14
CA LEU A 38 8.42 4.03 1.38
C LEU A 38 9.03 5.28 2.03
N ARG A 39 10.36 5.38 2.12
CA ARG A 39 11.06 6.54 2.73
C ARG A 39 10.79 7.87 2.04
N PHE A 40 10.35 7.86 0.78
CA PHE A 40 10.07 9.06 0.00
C PHE A 40 8.57 9.42 -0.08
N VAL A 41 7.70 8.61 0.51
CA VAL A 41 6.25 8.84 0.45
C VAL A 41 5.87 10.03 1.30
N ILE A 42 5.23 11.02 0.68
CA ILE A 42 4.70 12.22 1.33
C ILE A 42 3.23 12.06 1.71
N ASP A 43 2.67 13.03 2.42
CA ASP A 43 1.27 12.94 2.91
C ASP A 43 0.24 12.82 1.79
N ALA A 44 0.45 13.51 0.65
CA ALA A 44 -0.39 13.36 -0.54
C ALA A 44 -0.41 11.91 -1.06
N GLY A 45 0.76 11.28 -1.19
CA GLY A 45 0.89 9.88 -1.58
C GLY A 45 0.19 8.93 -0.62
N TRP A 46 0.32 9.19 0.68
CA TRP A 46 -0.39 8.42 1.69
C TRP A 46 -1.92 8.63 1.64
N ALA A 47 -2.41 9.81 1.28
CA ALA A 47 -3.84 10.05 1.10
C ALA A 47 -4.37 9.26 -0.12
N GLN A 48 -3.68 9.35 -1.26
CA GLN A 48 -4.02 8.60 -2.48
C GLN A 48 -4.05 7.08 -2.24
N ALA A 49 -3.05 6.54 -1.53
CA ALA A 49 -3.02 5.13 -1.17
C ALA A 49 -4.23 4.70 -0.32
N ARG A 50 -4.68 5.56 0.60
CA ARG A 50 -5.84 5.28 1.45
C ARG A 50 -7.16 5.39 0.70
N GLU A 51 -7.29 6.35 -0.21
CA GLU A 51 -8.44 6.48 -1.11
C GLU A 51 -8.57 5.24 -2.00
N ALA A 52 -7.44 4.69 -2.45
CA ALA A 52 -7.40 3.41 -3.16
C ALA A 52 -7.66 2.17 -2.28
N GLY A 53 -7.93 2.35 -0.98
CA GLY A 53 -8.31 1.28 -0.06
C GLY A 53 -7.15 0.62 0.70
N VAL A 54 -5.92 1.12 0.61
CA VAL A 54 -4.79 0.54 1.36
C VAL A 54 -4.97 0.76 2.86
N ARG A 55 -5.16 -0.32 3.61
CA ARG A 55 -5.32 -0.32 5.08
C ARG A 55 -4.16 -0.96 5.84
N THR A 56 -3.36 -1.78 5.16
CA THR A 56 -2.29 -2.56 5.77
C THR A 56 -1.04 -2.47 4.91
N VAL A 57 0.10 -2.18 5.55
CA VAL A 57 1.42 -2.20 4.90
C VAL A 57 2.25 -3.28 5.59
N VAL A 58 2.72 -4.22 4.79
CA VAL A 58 3.66 -5.26 5.22
C VAL A 58 5.04 -4.87 4.70
N ASP A 59 5.96 -4.60 5.60
CA ASP A 59 7.36 -4.34 5.25
C ASP A 59 8.16 -5.63 5.41
N LEU A 60 8.74 -6.10 4.30
CA LEU A 60 9.51 -7.33 4.22
C LEU A 60 11.03 -7.09 4.29
N ARG A 61 11.48 -5.86 4.59
CA ARG A 61 12.92 -5.55 4.72
C ARG A 61 13.49 -6.20 5.98
N ASN A 62 14.64 -6.86 5.82
CA ASN A 62 15.38 -7.42 6.94
C ASN A 62 15.98 -6.30 7.80
N ALA A 63 15.77 -6.37 9.12
CA ALA A 63 16.24 -5.36 10.09
C ALA A 63 17.76 -5.13 10.05
N THR A 64 18.54 -6.13 9.62
CA THR A 64 20.00 -6.19 9.72
C THR A 64 20.77 -5.36 8.69
N ARG A 65 20.18 -4.96 7.55
CA ARG A 65 20.93 -4.26 6.49
C ARG A 65 20.70 -2.75 6.42
N SER A 66 19.66 -2.24 7.09
CA SER A 66 19.29 -0.82 6.97
C SER A 66 19.34 -0.05 8.29
N GLY A 67 19.41 -0.71 9.45
CA GLY A 67 19.20 -0.05 10.76
C GLY A 67 17.83 0.66 10.91
N LEU A 68 17.01 0.59 9.86
CA LEU A 68 15.81 1.36 9.60
C LEU A 68 14.82 0.38 8.96
N GLY A 69 14.16 -0.43 9.80
CA GLY A 69 12.88 -1.02 9.42
C GLY A 69 11.88 0.09 9.07
N PRO A 70 10.61 -0.23 8.75
CA PRO A 70 9.62 0.83 8.61
C PRO A 70 9.55 1.56 9.94
N ASN A 71 9.87 2.85 9.95
CA ASN A 71 9.77 3.62 11.19
C ASN A 71 8.29 3.55 11.63
N ARG A 72 8.06 3.50 12.94
CA ARG A 72 6.74 3.58 13.59
C ARG A 72 5.84 4.65 12.96
N GLU A 73 6.43 5.72 12.46
CA GLU A 73 5.74 6.79 11.73
C GLU A 73 5.09 6.33 10.42
N GLN A 74 5.79 5.56 9.60
CA GLN A 74 5.24 5.00 8.34
C GLN A 74 4.08 4.04 8.63
N ARG A 75 4.11 3.31 9.76
CA ARG A 75 3.00 2.46 10.23
C ARG A 75 1.82 3.24 10.82
N ARG A 76 2.04 4.49 11.26
CA ARG A 76 1.01 5.39 11.84
C ARG A 76 0.30 6.24 10.79
N ARG A 77 1.02 6.67 9.75
CA ARG A 77 0.45 6.87 8.40
C ARG A 77 -0.16 5.50 7.97
N VAL A 78 -0.87 5.24 6.88
CA VAL A 78 -1.73 4.01 6.80
C VAL A 78 -2.88 4.00 7.84
N ARG A 79 -2.62 3.80 9.15
CA ARG A 79 -3.65 3.66 10.20
C ARG A 79 -4.42 4.96 10.48
N ARG A 80 -3.78 6.13 10.39
CA ARG A 80 -4.46 7.42 10.52
C ARG A 80 -5.20 7.75 9.22
N SER A 81 -6.43 7.23 9.08
CA SER A 81 -7.65 7.93 8.63
C SER A 81 -8.71 6.94 8.13
N SER A 82 -9.67 6.66 8.99
CA SER A 82 -11.07 6.37 8.62
C SER A 82 -11.93 6.85 9.78
N PRO A 83 -12.63 8.00 9.68
CA PRO A 83 -13.93 8.07 10.32
C PRO A 83 -14.78 7.05 9.57
N HIS A 84 -15.18 5.99 10.27
CA HIS A 84 -16.20 5.09 9.78
C HIS A 84 -17.43 5.96 9.43
N PRO A 85 -17.93 5.99 8.18
CA PRO A 85 -19.24 6.59 7.96
C PRO A 85 -20.22 5.70 8.70
N LEU A 86 -20.85 6.27 9.74
CA LEU A 86 -21.99 5.64 10.41
C LEU A 86 -22.99 5.29 9.31
N ARG A 87 -23.25 4.00 9.11
CA ARG A 87 -24.37 3.55 8.28
C ARG A 87 -25.66 4.07 8.94
N PRO A 88 -26.52 4.84 8.25
CA PRO A 88 -27.87 5.05 8.75
C PRO A 88 -28.62 3.72 8.71
N GLN A 89 -29.41 3.50 9.77
CA GLN A 89 -30.36 2.39 9.89
C GLN A 89 -31.51 2.55 8.89
#